data_AF-A0A7S1U2T3-F1
#
_entry.id   AF-A0A7S1U2T3-F1
#
_cell.length_a   1.000
_cell.length_b   1.000
_cell.length_c   1.000
_cell.angle_alpha   90.00
_cell.angle_beta   90.00
_cell.angle_gamma   90.00
#
_symmetry.space_group_name_H-M   'P 1'
#
loop_
_entity.id
_entity.type
_entity.pdbx_description
1 polymer ?
#
loop_
_entity_poly.entity_id
_entity_poly.type
_entity_poly.pdbx_seq_one_letter_code
_entity_poly.pdbx_strand_id
1 'polypeptide(L)'
;PKPKPKPEPKPKPKPKPTPKPKPEPKPEPKPTPSAMRRLALLAALAALVGRGASDLKPLGLDFGSDSCVVARLQSGGVDVAVNSISQRRTPSAVILGHEPKRRLLGEQTQTERRGMLFKDVRALLFRRGDGAGPGPNPNPNPNPESSPSPNPNNEP
;
A
#
# COMPACT_ATOMS: atom_id res chain seq x y z
N PRO A 1 -75.42 -79.19 -27.57
CA PRO A 1 -74.21 -78.49 -27.04
C PRO A 1 -73.77 -77.36 -27.98
N LYS A 2 -73.72 -76.10 -27.52
CA LYS A 2 -73.26 -74.95 -28.34
C LYS A 2 -71.72 -74.77 -28.20
N PRO A 3 -70.98 -74.44 -29.28
CA PRO A 3 -69.54 -74.20 -29.20
C PRO A 3 -69.23 -72.92 -28.40
N LYS A 4 -68.22 -72.97 -27.52
CA LYS A 4 -67.75 -71.79 -26.78
C LYS A 4 -66.96 -70.85 -27.69
N PRO A 5 -67.09 -69.51 -27.54
CA PRO A 5 -66.32 -68.54 -28.31
C PRO A 5 -64.82 -68.62 -28.01
N LYS A 6 -63.98 -68.50 -29.04
CA LYS A 6 -62.52 -68.40 -28.89
C LYS A 6 -62.12 -67.05 -28.26
N PRO A 7 -61.11 -67.00 -27.39
CA PRO A 7 -60.63 -65.74 -26.81
C PRO A 7 -59.95 -64.86 -27.86
N GLU A 8 -60.22 -63.55 -27.83
CA GLU A 8 -59.58 -62.57 -28.70
C GLU A 8 -58.09 -62.35 -28.35
N PRO A 9 -57.24 -61.99 -29.34
CA PRO A 9 -55.82 -61.73 -29.11
C PRO A 9 -55.59 -60.46 -28.29
N LYS A 10 -54.74 -60.53 -27.27
CA LYS A 10 -54.37 -59.37 -26.44
C LYS A 10 -53.53 -58.34 -27.23
N PRO A 11 -53.75 -57.02 -27.02
CA PRO A 11 -52.98 -55.96 -27.67
C PRO A 11 -51.48 -56.03 -27.32
N LYS A 12 -50.60 -55.78 -28.31
CA LYS A 12 -49.15 -55.70 -28.09
C LYS A 12 -48.75 -54.44 -27.29
N PRO A 13 -47.73 -54.53 -26.40
CA PRO A 13 -47.26 -53.38 -25.62
C PRO A 13 -46.60 -52.30 -26.51
N LYS A 14 -46.87 -51.02 -26.22
CA LYS A 14 -46.24 -49.88 -26.90
C LYS A 14 -44.75 -49.73 -26.51
N PRO A 15 -43.87 -49.29 -27.43
CA PRO A 15 -42.46 -49.03 -27.13
C PRO A 15 -42.30 -47.93 -26.07
N LYS A 16 -41.36 -48.13 -25.13
CA LYS A 16 -41.02 -47.11 -24.12
C LYS A 16 -40.24 -45.95 -24.77
N PRO A 17 -40.45 -44.70 -24.32
CA PRO A 17 -39.67 -43.55 -24.78
C PRO A 17 -38.19 -43.70 -24.42
N THR A 18 -37.30 -43.33 -25.34
CA THR A 18 -35.85 -43.28 -25.09
C THR A 18 -35.48 -42.08 -24.20
N PRO A 19 -34.50 -42.22 -23.29
CA PRO A 19 -34.06 -41.13 -22.42
C PRO A 19 -33.40 -40.00 -23.23
N LYS A 20 -33.75 -38.74 -22.91
CA LYS A 20 -33.07 -37.58 -23.50
C LYS A 20 -31.61 -37.48 -23.00
N PRO A 21 -30.67 -36.99 -23.84
CA PRO A 21 -29.29 -36.74 -23.44
C PRO A 21 -29.21 -35.77 -22.26
N LYS A 22 -28.30 -36.03 -21.32
CA LYS A 22 -28.02 -35.11 -20.22
C LYS A 22 -27.29 -33.86 -20.75
N PRO A 23 -27.57 -32.66 -20.21
CA PRO A 23 -26.83 -31.45 -20.55
C PRO A 23 -25.34 -31.58 -20.19
N GLU A 24 -24.46 -31.10 -21.07
CA GLU A 24 -23.03 -31.03 -20.78
C GLU A 24 -22.71 -30.06 -19.63
N PRO A 25 -21.64 -30.32 -18.86
CA PRO A 25 -21.19 -29.44 -17.79
C PRO A 25 -20.78 -28.07 -18.35
N LYS A 26 -21.20 -27.00 -17.70
CA LYS A 26 -20.76 -25.64 -18.06
C LYS A 26 -19.27 -25.45 -17.72
N PRO A 27 -18.51 -24.68 -18.53
CA PRO A 27 -17.14 -24.31 -18.21
C PRO A 27 -17.06 -23.59 -16.86
N GLU A 28 -16.04 -23.93 -16.07
CA GLU A 28 -15.80 -23.23 -14.81
C GLU A 28 -15.42 -21.76 -15.06
N PRO A 29 -15.88 -20.84 -14.19
CA PRO A 29 -15.57 -19.43 -14.30
C PRO A 29 -14.08 -19.17 -14.06
N LYS A 30 -13.45 -18.43 -14.97
CA LYS A 30 -12.07 -17.96 -14.78
C LYS A 30 -12.00 -17.00 -13.58
N PRO A 31 -10.92 -17.06 -12.78
CA PRO A 31 -10.75 -16.18 -11.64
C PRO A 31 -10.75 -14.71 -12.08
N THR A 32 -11.48 -13.88 -11.35
CA THR A 32 -11.54 -12.44 -11.60
C THR A 32 -10.27 -11.74 -11.07
N PRO A 33 -9.93 -10.55 -11.58
CA PRO A 33 -8.80 -9.75 -11.06
C PRO A 33 -8.86 -9.48 -9.56
N SER A 34 -10.07 -9.36 -9.00
CA SER A 34 -10.29 -9.20 -7.55
C SER A 34 -9.88 -10.44 -6.77
N ALA A 35 -10.25 -11.63 -7.26
CA ALA A 35 -9.84 -12.90 -6.66
C ALA A 35 -8.31 -13.08 -6.71
N MET A 36 -7.69 -12.73 -7.84
CA MET A 36 -6.22 -12.76 -7.97
C MET A 36 -5.52 -11.82 -7.00
N ARG A 37 -6.05 -10.60 -6.80
CA ARG A 37 -5.47 -9.62 -5.87
C ARG A 37 -5.57 -10.08 -4.41
N ARG A 38 -6.70 -10.69 -4.03
CA ARG A 38 -6.87 -11.28 -2.68
C ARG A 38 -5.91 -12.43 -2.45
N LEU A 39 -5.76 -13.31 -3.44
CA LEU A 39 -4.82 -14.43 -3.37
C LEU A 39 -3.37 -13.96 -3.26
N ALA A 40 -2.99 -12.92 -4.01
CA ALA A 40 -1.67 -12.30 -3.93
C ALA A 40 -1.40 -11.67 -2.56
N LEU A 41 -2.39 -10.99 -1.96
CA LEU A 41 -2.26 -10.43 -0.62
C LEU A 41 -2.10 -11.53 0.44
N LEU A 42 -2.90 -12.60 0.35
CA LEU A 42 -2.79 -13.77 1.24
C LEU A 42 -1.43 -14.45 1.12
N ALA A 43 -0.91 -14.63 -0.10
CA ALA A 43 0.42 -15.19 -0.33
C ALA A 43 1.53 -14.29 0.23
N ALA A 44 1.43 -12.97 0.06
CA ALA A 44 2.38 -12.01 0.62
C ALA A 44 2.36 -12.02 2.16
N LEU A 45 1.17 -12.08 2.77
CA LEU A 45 1.02 -12.21 4.23
C LEU A 45 1.60 -13.54 4.73
N ALA A 46 1.33 -14.66 4.07
CA ALA A 46 1.89 -15.96 4.44
C ALA A 46 3.42 -15.98 4.35
N ALA A 47 4.00 -15.36 3.31
CA ALA A 47 5.44 -15.18 3.19
C ALA A 47 6.04 -14.32 4.32
N LEU A 48 5.27 -13.35 4.81
CA LEU A 48 5.62 -12.50 5.96
C LEU A 48 5.48 -13.23 7.31
N VAL A 49 4.67 -14.29 7.39
CA VAL A 49 4.54 -15.12 8.60
C VAL A 49 5.70 -16.12 8.67
N GLY A 50 6.15 -16.65 7.53
CA GLY A 50 7.29 -17.59 7.45
C GLY A 50 8.66 -16.92 7.66
N ARG A 51 8.80 -15.66 7.27
CA ARG A 51 9.91 -14.79 7.70
C ARG A 51 9.45 -14.10 8.96
N GLY A 52 9.77 -14.61 10.15
CA GLY A 52 9.33 -14.00 11.40
C GLY A 52 9.42 -12.46 11.35
N ALA A 53 8.42 -11.76 11.87
CA ALA A 53 8.31 -10.30 11.84
C ALA A 53 9.57 -9.56 12.39
N SER A 54 10.46 -10.29 13.05
CA SER A 54 11.79 -9.91 13.51
C SER A 54 12.81 -9.56 12.41
N ASP A 55 12.65 -10.00 11.16
CA ASP A 55 13.61 -9.69 10.08
C ASP A 55 13.35 -8.35 9.38
N LEU A 56 12.19 -7.72 9.62
CA LEU A 56 11.89 -6.39 9.10
C LEU A 56 12.43 -5.34 10.07
N LYS A 57 13.58 -4.73 9.72
CA LYS A 57 14.10 -3.57 10.44
C LYS A 57 13.17 -2.35 10.19
N PRO A 58 12.53 -1.77 11.22
CA PRO A 58 11.69 -0.59 11.05
C PRO A 58 12.44 0.58 10.40
N LEU A 59 11.73 1.34 9.57
CA LEU A 59 12.22 2.57 8.96
C LEU A 59 11.38 3.74 9.47
N GLY A 60 12.02 4.69 10.14
CA GLY A 60 11.47 5.99 10.45
C GLY A 60 11.66 6.94 9.27
N LEU A 61 10.60 7.70 8.96
CA LEU A 61 10.60 8.75 7.95
C LEU A 61 10.07 10.03 8.61
N ASP A 62 10.94 11.02 8.78
CA ASP A 62 10.51 12.38 9.10
C ASP A 62 10.29 13.14 7.80
N PHE A 63 9.04 13.57 7.57
CA PHE A 63 8.64 14.32 6.38
C PHE A 63 8.51 15.81 6.73
N GLY A 64 9.62 16.51 6.90
CA GLY A 64 9.68 17.95 7.18
C GLY A 64 9.26 18.83 6.00
N SER A 65 8.91 20.09 6.25
CA SER A 65 8.60 21.07 5.19
C SER A 65 9.81 21.43 4.34
N ASP A 66 11.00 21.57 4.95
CA ASP A 66 12.23 21.93 4.26
C ASP A 66 13.06 20.70 3.85
N SER A 67 13.12 19.70 4.73
CA SER A 67 13.89 18.48 4.50
C SER A 67 13.24 17.26 5.14
N CYS A 68 13.46 16.11 4.52
CA CYS A 68 13.14 14.79 5.03
C CYS A 68 14.38 14.13 5.63
N VAL A 69 14.16 13.27 6.63
CA VAL A 69 15.18 12.40 7.22
C VAL A 69 14.68 10.97 7.21
N VAL A 70 15.56 10.04 6.86
CA VAL A 70 15.28 8.60 6.87
C VAL A 70 16.17 7.96 7.91
N ALA A 71 15.59 7.21 8.85
CA ALA A 71 16.32 6.53 9.91
C ALA A 71 15.91 5.06 9.96
N ARG A 72 16.88 4.16 10.06
CA ARG A 72 16.65 2.72 10.21
C ARG A 72 16.90 2.33 11.66
N LEU A 73 15.98 1.58 12.23
CA LEU A 73 16.23 0.92 13.51
C LEU A 73 17.12 -0.31 13.30
N GLN A 74 18.19 -0.42 14.07
CA GLN A 74 19.15 -1.52 14.04
C GLN A 74 19.31 -2.15 15.43
N SER A 75 19.84 -3.36 15.51
CA SER A 75 20.22 -3.98 16.78
C SER A 75 21.29 -3.12 17.45
N GLY A 76 20.95 -2.45 18.55
CA GLY A 76 21.85 -1.57 19.29
C GLY A 76 21.69 -0.07 19.02
N GLY A 77 20.76 0.37 18.16
CA GLY A 77 20.51 1.81 17.98
C GLY A 77 19.74 2.21 16.73
N VAL A 78 19.84 3.49 16.37
CA VAL A 78 19.20 4.08 15.20
C VAL A 78 20.27 4.66 14.28
N ASP A 79 20.27 4.23 13.02
CA ASP A 79 21.14 4.77 12.00
C ASP A 79 20.37 5.73 11.08
N VAL A 80 20.92 6.92 10.87
CA VAL A 80 20.35 7.89 9.93
C VAL A 80 20.96 7.66 8.54
N ALA A 81 20.11 7.39 7.56
CA ALA A 81 20.53 7.18 6.18
C ALA A 81 21.10 8.46 5.57
N VAL A 82 22.14 8.31 4.76
CA VAL A 82 22.68 9.38 3.93
C VAL A 82 22.10 9.30 2.53
N ASN A 83 21.89 10.46 1.90
CA ASN A 83 21.44 10.55 0.52
C ASN A 83 22.62 10.37 -0.46
N SER A 84 22.34 10.50 -1.77
CA SER A 84 23.34 10.29 -2.83
C SER A 84 24.51 11.28 -2.83
N ILE A 85 24.42 12.37 -2.05
CA ILE A 85 25.50 13.35 -1.88
C ILE A 85 26.09 13.33 -0.46
N SER A 86 25.91 12.24 0.27
CA SER A 86 26.43 12.03 1.63
C SER A 86 25.84 12.97 2.71
N GLN A 87 24.66 13.54 2.47
CA GLN A 87 23.94 14.33 3.47
C GLN A 87 22.85 13.49 4.15
N ARG A 88 22.64 13.72 5.46
CA ARG A 88 21.60 13.04 6.26
C ARG A 88 20.21 13.67 6.14
N ARG A 89 20.09 14.78 5.42
CA ARG A 89 18.84 15.50 5.16
C ARG A 89 18.66 15.57 3.66
N THR A 90 17.44 15.31 3.20
CA THR A 90 17.09 15.40 1.77
C THR A 90 16.04 16.49 1.60
N PRO A 91 16.21 17.47 0.70
CA PRO A 91 15.22 18.52 0.49
C PRO A 91 13.81 17.98 0.23
N SER A 92 12.81 18.59 0.85
CA SER A 92 11.40 18.26 0.65
C SER A 92 10.86 18.95 -0.60
N ALA A 93 11.40 18.54 -1.75
CA ALA A 93 11.14 19.20 -3.03
C ALA A 93 10.98 18.19 -4.17
N VAL A 94 10.08 18.54 -5.09
CA VAL A 94 9.80 17.78 -6.31
C VAL A 94 9.77 18.74 -7.48
N ILE A 95 10.47 18.43 -8.58
CA ILE A 95 10.28 19.12 -9.86
C ILE A 95 9.62 18.14 -10.83
N LEU A 96 8.52 18.59 -11.45
CA LEU A 96 7.93 17.92 -12.61
C LEU A 96 8.54 18.52 -13.88
N GLY A 97 9.43 17.75 -14.52
CA GLY A 97 10.07 18.13 -15.79
C GLY A 97 9.16 17.88 -16.98
N HIS A 98 9.12 18.82 -17.92
CA HIS A 98 8.32 18.71 -19.14
C HIS A 98 9.07 17.98 -20.27
N GLU A 99 10.34 18.32 -20.52
CA GLU A 99 11.18 17.62 -21.50
C GLU A 99 12.66 17.59 -21.07
N PRO A 100 13.25 16.40 -20.83
CA PRO A 100 12.59 15.09 -20.86
C PRO A 100 11.58 14.93 -19.72
N LYS A 101 10.54 14.11 -19.92
CA LYS A 101 9.53 13.80 -18.90
C LYS A 101 10.17 12.99 -17.76
N ARG A 102 10.53 13.69 -16.68
CA ARG A 102 11.10 13.10 -15.47
C ARG A 102 10.66 13.86 -14.23
N ARG A 103 10.63 13.15 -13.10
CA ARG A 103 10.49 13.77 -11.78
C ARG A 103 11.87 13.86 -11.15
N LEU A 104 12.23 15.03 -10.67
CA LEU A 104 13.44 15.24 -9.88
C LEU A 104 13.03 15.38 -8.43
N LEU A 105 13.76 14.72 -7.55
CA LEU A 105 13.43 14.61 -6.13
C LEU A 105 14.63 15.04 -5.28
N GLY A 106 14.35 15.70 -4.15
CA GLY A 106 15.39 16.02 -3.19
C GLY A 106 16.51 16.88 -3.79
N GLU A 107 17.74 16.40 -3.67
CA GLU A 107 18.94 17.13 -4.11
C GLU A 107 18.94 17.49 -5.59
N GLN A 108 18.34 16.66 -6.43
CA GLN A 108 18.25 16.92 -7.86
C GLN A 108 17.45 18.19 -8.19
N THR A 109 16.59 18.63 -7.27
CA THR A 109 15.81 19.86 -7.42
C THR A 109 16.61 21.13 -7.10
N GLN A 110 17.76 21.02 -6.43
CA GLN A 110 18.60 22.18 -6.12
C GLN A 110 19.37 22.69 -7.34
N THR A 111 19.69 21.81 -8.29
CA THR A 111 20.51 22.14 -9.47
C THR A 111 19.68 22.40 -10.72
N GLU A 112 18.45 21.90 -10.79
CA GLU A 112 17.60 22.03 -11.98
C GLU A 112 16.72 23.29 -11.89
N ARG A 113 16.82 24.16 -12.90
CA ARG A 113 16.00 25.38 -13.03
C ARG A 113 14.79 25.23 -13.95
N ARG A 114 14.63 24.06 -14.57
CA ARG A 114 13.61 23.80 -15.60
C ARG A 114 12.51 22.88 -15.07
N GLY A 115 11.26 23.24 -15.31
CA GLY A 115 10.08 22.50 -14.87
C GLY A 115 9.34 23.19 -13.74
N MET A 116 8.30 22.54 -13.23
CA MET A 116 7.46 23.08 -12.16
C MET A 116 7.93 22.56 -10.80
N LEU A 117 8.39 23.47 -9.95
CA LEU A 117 8.90 23.19 -8.62
C LEU A 117 7.80 23.19 -7.57
N PHE A 118 7.74 22.12 -6.78
CA PHE A 118 6.87 21.95 -5.63
C PHE A 118 7.71 21.85 -4.37
N LYS A 119 7.42 22.72 -3.40
CA LYS A 119 8.02 22.76 -2.05
C LYS A 119 6.92 22.96 -1.02
N ASP A 120 7.23 22.72 0.25
CA ASP A 120 6.30 22.86 1.38
C ASP A 120 4.98 22.08 1.20
N VAL A 121 5.06 20.93 0.52
CA VAL A 121 3.90 20.08 0.25
C VAL A 121 3.30 19.55 1.55
N ARG A 122 4.11 19.39 2.61
CA ARG A 122 3.63 19.02 3.95
C ARG A 122 2.57 19.99 4.46
N ALA A 123 2.75 21.30 4.27
CA ALA A 123 1.79 22.30 4.73
C ALA A 123 0.44 22.23 3.98
N LEU A 124 0.42 21.62 2.78
CA LEU A 124 -0.80 21.39 2.01
C LEU A 124 -1.54 20.11 2.45
N LEU A 125 -0.81 19.06 2.83
CA LEU A 125 -1.40 17.75 3.18
C LEU A 125 -2.32 17.78 4.40
N PHE A 126 -2.16 18.77 5.28
CA PHE A 126 -2.93 18.90 6.52
C PHE A 126 -3.77 20.18 6.59
N ARG A 127 -3.84 20.93 5.48
CA ARG A 127 -4.73 22.09 5.38
C ARG A 127 -6.14 21.60 5.06
N ARG A 128 -7.16 22.08 5.77
CA ARG A 128 -8.53 21.91 5.29
C ARG A 128 -8.70 22.78 4.04
N GLY A 129 -9.51 22.32 3.08
CA GLY A 129 -9.79 23.05 1.84
C GLY A 129 -10.50 24.39 2.03
N ASP A 130 -10.81 24.76 3.28
CA ASP A 130 -11.38 26.04 3.71
C ASP A 130 -10.32 27.13 3.98
N GLY A 131 -9.02 26.83 3.79
CA GLY A 131 -7.93 27.77 4.02
C GLY A 131 -7.45 27.84 5.47
N ALA A 132 -8.06 27.08 6.38
CA ALA A 132 -7.56 26.95 7.75
C ALA A 132 -6.31 26.05 7.75
N GLY A 133 -5.19 26.61 8.22
CA GLY A 133 -3.97 25.84 8.49
C GLY A 133 -4.21 24.71 9.48
N PRO A 134 -3.26 23.76 9.61
CA PRO A 134 -3.34 22.77 10.67
C PRO A 134 -3.49 23.49 12.01
N GLY A 135 -4.51 23.08 12.78
CA GLY A 135 -4.77 23.66 14.10
C GLY A 135 -3.53 23.57 14.99
N PRO A 136 -3.41 24.44 16.02
CA PRO A 136 -2.27 24.42 16.93
C PRO A 136 -2.08 23.00 17.48
N ASN A 137 -0.82 22.56 17.56
CA ASN A 137 -0.47 21.26 18.12
C ASN A 137 -1.14 21.13 19.51
N PRO A 138 -2.05 20.17 19.73
CA PRO A 138 -2.76 20.04 21.00
C PRO A 138 -1.85 19.61 22.16
N ASN A 139 -0.60 19.24 21.87
CA ASN A 139 0.39 18.89 22.88
C ASN A 139 1.73 19.61 22.61
N PRO A 140 1.83 20.92 22.91
CA PRO A 140 3.12 21.60 22.94
C PRO A 140 3.93 20.96 24.07
N ASN A 141 5.00 20.24 23.75
CA ASN A 141 5.90 19.67 24.75
C ASN A 141 6.32 20.77 25.73
N PRO A 142 5.89 20.74 27.01
CA PRO A 142 6.30 21.73 27.99
C PRO A 142 7.59 21.21 28.59
N ASN A 143 8.72 21.49 27.95
CA ASN A 143 9.92 21.61 28.77
C ASN A 143 10.82 22.76 28.30
N PRO A 144 10.72 23.92 28.97
CA PRO A 144 11.71 24.97 28.93
C PRO A 144 12.74 24.69 30.03
N GLU A 145 13.98 24.41 29.66
CA GLU A 145 15.10 24.75 30.55
C GLU A 145 16.39 24.83 29.74
N SER A 146 16.72 26.06 29.36
CA SER A 146 18.10 26.46 29.10
C SER A 146 18.88 26.27 30.39
N SER A 147 19.75 25.26 30.44
CA SER A 147 20.79 25.18 31.46
C SER A 147 21.55 26.52 31.48
N PRO A 148 21.67 27.22 32.62
CA PRO A 148 22.50 28.42 32.68
C PRO A 148 23.94 28.03 32.39
N SER A 149 24.58 28.71 31.44
CA SER A 149 26.02 28.59 31.22
C SER A 149 26.77 28.90 32.52
N PRO A 150 27.77 28.09 32.92
CA PRO A 150 28.59 28.42 34.07
C PRO A 150 29.36 29.72 33.77
N ASN A 151 29.20 30.72 34.65
CA ASN A 151 29.89 31.99 34.58
C ASN A 151 31.39 31.75 34.92
N PRO A 152 32.34 32.06 34.02
CA PRO A 152 33.76 31.75 34.24
C PRO A 152 34.50 32.68 35.21
N ASN A 153 33.84 33.67 35.82
CA ASN A 153 34.52 34.73 36.58
C ASN A 153 34.30 34.70 38.09
N ASN A 154 34.44 33.54 38.73
CA ASN A 154 34.69 33.49 40.18
C ASN A 154 35.81 32.46 40.44
N GLU A 155 37.05 32.93 40.44
CA GLU A 155 38.14 32.26 41.17
C GLU A 155 38.26 32.86 42.58
N PRO A 156 38.68 32.06 43.58
CA PRO A 156 38.69 32.41 45.01
C PRO A 156 39.74 33.48 45.38
#